data_AF-A0ABD0QGG4-F1
#
_entry.id   AF-A0ABD0QGG4-F1
#
_cell.length_a   1.000
_cell.length_b   1.000
_cell.length_c   1.000
_cell.angle_alpha   90.00
_cell.angle_beta   90.00
_cell.angle_gamma   90.00
#
_symmetry.space_group_name_H-M   'P 1'
#
loop_
_entity.id
_entity.type
_entity.pdbx_description
1 polymer ?
#
loop_
_entity_poly.entity_id
_entity_poly.type
_entity_poly.pdbx_seq_one_letter_code
_entity_poly.pdbx_strand_id
1 'polypeptide(L)'
;MLQVSDWVLNHLRVQLEEQGERFLPICLEERDWIPGSPIVDSLTQSIQHSRKTVFVLTERYVNSGSFKLAIFLAHQRLLEDNEDVIVLLLLEPVLQHSHFLRLRRRLCGRSILEWPHSQSAEAWFWQSLRNAIRVDNQAIYNELYSRYFTIK
;
A
#
# COMPACT_ATOMS: atom_id res chain seq x y z
N MET A 1 -20.23 3.13 12.81
CA MET A 1 -18.88 2.81 12.32
C MET A 1 -19.02 2.77 10.81
N LEU A 2 -18.49 3.75 10.07
CA LEU A 2 -18.54 3.72 8.61
C LEU A 2 -17.75 2.50 8.13
N GLN A 3 -18.28 1.78 7.15
CA GLN A 3 -17.62 0.61 6.58
C GLN A 3 -16.28 1.05 5.97
N VAL A 4 -15.20 0.27 6.11
CA VAL A 4 -13.87 0.61 5.55
C VAL A 4 -13.96 0.96 4.06
N SER A 5 -14.82 0.24 3.33
CA SER A 5 -15.18 0.52 1.93
C SER A 5 -15.68 1.95 1.70
N ASP A 6 -16.56 2.45 2.58
CA ASP A 6 -17.08 3.82 2.51
C ASP A 6 -15.97 4.85 2.72
N TRP A 7 -15.09 4.63 3.69
CA TRP A 7 -13.92 5.49 3.90
C TRP A 7 -12.98 5.49 2.69
N VAL A 8 -12.73 4.31 2.08
CA VAL A 8 -11.91 4.20 0.88
C VAL A 8 -12.52 4.96 -0.30
N LEU A 9 -13.82 4.78 -0.56
CA LEU A 9 -14.51 5.38 -1.70
C LEU A 9 -14.74 6.89 -1.54
N ASN A 10 -15.07 7.35 -0.33
CA ASN A 10 -15.46 8.73 -0.10
C ASN A 10 -14.34 9.62 0.46
N HIS A 11 -13.29 9.04 1.05
CA HIS A 11 -12.17 9.81 1.61
C HIS A 11 -10.88 9.56 0.82
N LEU A 12 -10.38 8.32 0.81
CA LEU A 12 -9.11 7.99 0.17
C LEU A 12 -9.12 8.32 -1.33
N ARG A 13 -10.16 7.88 -2.05
CA ARG A 13 -10.32 8.15 -3.48
C ARG A 13 -10.35 9.64 -3.77
N VAL A 14 -11.20 10.40 -3.07
CA VAL A 14 -11.34 11.85 -3.26
C VAL A 14 -10.01 12.57 -3.03
N GLN A 15 -9.23 12.14 -2.04
CA GLN A 15 -7.92 12.74 -1.73
C GLN A 15 -6.84 12.47 -2.80
N LEU A 16 -6.96 11.38 -3.55
CA LEU A 16 -5.98 10.96 -4.56
C LEU A 16 -6.40 11.34 -5.99
N GLU A 17 -7.67 11.17 -6.33
CA GLU A 17 -8.22 11.47 -7.66
C GLU A 17 -8.62 12.95 -7.78
N GLU A 18 -9.26 13.56 -6.77
CA GLU A 18 -9.93 14.86 -6.96
C GLU A 18 -9.21 16.05 -6.30
N GLN A 19 -8.65 15.88 -5.09
CA GLN A 19 -8.12 16.99 -4.27
C GLN A 19 -6.59 17.13 -4.33
N GLY A 20 -5.89 16.23 -5.02
CA GLY A 20 -4.44 16.29 -5.17
C GLY A 20 -3.99 17.33 -6.20
N GLU A 21 -2.75 17.80 -6.09
CA GLU A 21 -2.11 18.67 -7.13
C GLU A 21 -2.06 18.01 -8.51
N ARG A 22 -2.11 16.68 -8.56
CA ARG A 22 -2.16 15.88 -9.78
C ARG A 22 -3.15 14.74 -9.56
N PHE A 23 -3.96 14.50 -10.59
CA PHE A 23 -4.83 13.33 -10.67
C PHE A 23 -4.01 12.04 -10.57
N LEU A 24 -4.28 11.23 -9.54
CA LEU A 24 -3.71 9.89 -9.39
C LEU A 24 -4.85 8.86 -9.55
N PRO A 25 -5.01 8.25 -10.74
CA PRO A 25 -6.03 7.21 -10.92
C PRO A 25 -5.72 6.05 -9.98
N ILE A 26 -6.76 5.53 -9.31
CA ILE A 26 -6.63 4.36 -8.46
C ILE A 26 -7.46 3.19 -9.03
N CYS A 27 -7.02 1.97 -8.75
CA CYS A 27 -7.81 0.76 -9.01
C CYS A 27 -8.36 0.26 -7.68
N LEU A 28 -9.67 0.08 -7.58
CA LEU A 28 -10.38 -0.34 -6.38
C LEU A 28 -11.15 -1.64 -6.63
N GLU A 29 -11.09 -2.56 -5.66
CA GLU A 29 -11.80 -3.84 -5.70
C GLU A 29 -13.30 -3.69 -5.96
N GLU A 30 -13.99 -2.78 -5.25
CA GLU A 30 -15.44 -2.62 -5.38
C GLU A 30 -15.89 -1.83 -6.63
N ARG A 31 -14.95 -1.18 -7.34
CA ARG A 31 -15.26 -0.32 -8.51
C ARG A 31 -14.81 -0.93 -9.83
N ASP A 32 -13.59 -1.45 -9.85
CA ASP A 32 -12.84 -1.72 -11.08
C ASP A 32 -12.65 -3.22 -11.35
N TRP A 33 -12.90 -4.09 -10.36
CA TRP A 33 -12.82 -5.53 -10.59
C TRP A 33 -14.01 -6.05 -11.39
N ILE A 34 -13.71 -6.91 -12.35
CA ILE A 34 -14.71 -7.51 -13.22
C ILE A 34 -15.52 -8.55 -12.42
N PRO A 35 -16.85 -8.41 -12.34
CA PRO A 35 -17.68 -9.39 -11.64
C PRO A 35 -17.55 -10.79 -12.24
N GLY A 36 -17.41 -11.81 -11.39
CA GLY A 36 -17.24 -13.20 -11.80
C GLY A 36 -15.81 -13.61 -12.11
N SER A 37 -14.85 -12.69 -12.13
CA SER A 37 -13.42 -13.02 -12.21
C SER A 37 -12.92 -13.64 -10.90
N PRO A 38 -11.99 -14.61 -10.95
CA PRO A 38 -11.32 -15.12 -9.75
C PRO A 38 -10.57 -13.99 -9.02
N ILE A 39 -10.68 -13.95 -7.69
CA ILE A 39 -10.02 -12.94 -6.85
C ILE A 39 -8.50 -12.90 -7.10
N VAL A 40 -7.87 -14.07 -7.32
CA VAL A 40 -6.44 -14.18 -7.63
C VAL A 40 -6.09 -13.41 -8.90
N ASP A 41 -6.92 -13.53 -9.95
CA ASP A 41 -6.68 -12.87 -11.23
C ASP A 41 -6.86 -11.36 -11.09
N SER A 42 -7.94 -10.93 -10.42
CA SER A 42 -8.20 -9.51 -10.18
C SER A 42 -7.11 -8.86 -9.34
N LEU A 43 -6.62 -9.53 -8.29
CA LEU A 43 -5.46 -9.08 -7.50
C LEU A 43 -4.21 -9.00 -8.35
N THR A 44 -3.89 -10.05 -9.11
CA THR A 44 -2.70 -10.11 -9.96
C THR A 44 -2.71 -8.97 -10.97
N GLN A 45 -3.81 -8.78 -11.70
CA GLN A 45 -3.95 -7.68 -12.67
C GLN A 45 -3.83 -6.31 -12.00
N SER A 46 -4.52 -6.10 -10.87
CA SER A 46 -4.48 -4.82 -10.15
C SER A 46 -3.06 -4.48 -9.68
N ILE A 47 -2.35 -5.46 -9.13
CA ILE A 47 -0.98 -5.27 -8.63
C ILE A 47 -0.02 -5.05 -9.80
N GLN A 48 -0.14 -5.79 -10.90
CA GLN A 48 0.77 -5.68 -12.04
C GLN A 48 0.60 -4.36 -12.82
N HIS A 49 -0.64 -3.90 -12.99
CA HIS A 49 -0.93 -2.67 -13.75
C HIS A 49 -0.88 -1.38 -12.91
N SER A 50 -0.74 -1.48 -11.58
CA SER A 50 -0.62 -0.31 -10.71
C SER A 50 0.83 0.02 -10.38
N ARG A 51 1.23 1.30 -10.34
CA ARG A 51 2.60 1.67 -9.92
C ARG A 51 2.88 1.32 -8.45
N LYS A 52 1.86 1.47 -7.59
CA LYS A 52 1.90 1.16 -6.16
C LYS A 52 0.61 0.46 -5.77
N THR A 53 0.70 -0.41 -4.77
CA THR A 53 -0.43 -1.08 -4.12
C THR A 53 -0.55 -0.58 -2.69
N VAL A 54 -1.63 0.15 -2.40
CA VAL A 54 -1.90 0.66 -1.05
C VAL A 54 -2.74 -0.35 -0.29
N PHE A 55 -2.16 -0.96 0.73
CA PHE A 55 -2.84 -1.89 1.63
C PHE A 55 -3.45 -1.09 2.78
N VAL A 56 -4.79 -0.98 2.78
CA VAL A 56 -5.55 -0.35 3.86
C VAL A 56 -5.77 -1.39 4.97
N LEU A 57 -4.93 -1.32 6.00
CA LEU A 57 -4.83 -2.33 7.04
C LEU A 57 -5.84 -2.07 8.16
N THR A 58 -6.69 -3.09 8.36
CA THR A 58 -7.62 -3.25 9.48
C THR A 58 -7.50 -4.67 10.01
N GLU A 59 -7.98 -4.93 11.23
CA GLU A 59 -7.98 -6.24 11.86
C GLU A 59 -8.71 -7.27 10.98
N ARG A 60 -9.83 -6.85 10.40
CA ARG A 60 -10.59 -7.70 9.46
C ARG A 60 -9.76 -8.04 8.22
N TYR A 61 -9.10 -7.05 7.61
CA TYR A 61 -8.36 -7.29 6.37
C TYR A 61 -7.11 -8.14 6.59
N VAL A 62 -6.33 -7.89 7.65
CA VAL A 62 -5.10 -8.67 7.92
C VAL A 62 -5.38 -10.14 8.24
N ASN A 63 -6.56 -10.44 8.77
CA ASN A 63 -7.02 -11.80 9.05
C ASN A 63 -7.68 -12.47 7.83
N SER A 64 -7.88 -11.75 6.72
CA SER A 64 -8.45 -12.30 5.48
C SER A 64 -7.43 -13.12 4.68
N GLY A 65 -7.93 -14.07 3.87
CA GLY A 65 -7.10 -14.79 2.91
C GLY A 65 -6.52 -13.87 1.83
N SER A 66 -7.29 -12.86 1.41
CA SER A 66 -6.90 -11.92 0.36
C SER A 66 -5.66 -11.10 0.73
N PHE A 67 -5.51 -10.70 2.00
CA PHE A 67 -4.33 -9.91 2.43
C PHE A 67 -3.02 -10.69 2.22
N LYS A 68 -2.96 -11.95 2.65
CA LYS A 68 -1.74 -12.78 2.50
C LYS A 68 -1.39 -12.98 1.04
N LEU A 69 -2.39 -13.26 0.21
CA LEU A 69 -2.22 -13.44 -1.23
C LEU A 69 -1.74 -12.15 -1.90
N ALA A 70 -2.35 -11.01 -1.60
CA ALA A 70 -1.98 -9.72 -2.18
C ALA A 70 -0.55 -9.30 -1.79
N ILE A 71 -0.14 -9.52 -0.54
CA ILE A 71 1.25 -9.28 -0.10
C ILE A 71 2.23 -10.21 -0.82
N PHE A 72 1.87 -11.48 -0.98
CA PHE A 72 2.70 -12.44 -1.72
C PHE A 72 2.91 -11.99 -3.17
N LEU A 73 1.83 -11.63 -3.88
CA LEU A 73 1.89 -11.15 -5.27
C LEU A 73 2.72 -9.86 -5.40
N ALA A 74 2.57 -8.93 -4.46
CA ALA A 74 3.38 -7.70 -4.44
C ALA A 74 4.87 -7.99 -4.20
N HIS A 75 5.20 -8.97 -3.37
CA HIS A 75 6.58 -9.43 -3.20
C HIS A 75 7.12 -10.17 -4.43
N GLN A 76 6.31 -10.96 -5.13
CA GLN A 76 6.72 -11.57 -6.39
C GLN A 76 7.13 -10.49 -7.39
N ARG A 77 6.35 -9.41 -7.51
CA ARG A 77 6.71 -8.28 -8.38
C ARG A 77 8.03 -7.62 -7.99
N LEU A 78 8.32 -7.48 -6.69
CA LEU A 78 9.64 -7.02 -6.25
C LEU A 78 10.76 -7.97 -6.69
N LEU A 79 10.54 -9.29 -6.67
CA LEU A 79 11.58 -10.25 -7.05
C LEU A 79 11.78 -10.34 -8.56
N GLU A 80 10.70 -10.24 -9.33
CA GLU A 80 10.69 -10.38 -10.79
C GLU A 80 11.12 -9.08 -11.49
N ASP A 81 10.57 -7.95 -11.04
CA ASP A 81 10.75 -6.64 -11.70
C ASP A 81 11.71 -5.70 -10.93
N ASN A 82 12.19 -6.11 -9.75
CA ASN A 82 12.95 -5.25 -8.83
C ASN A 82 12.17 -4.01 -8.35
N GLU A 83 10.85 -4.14 -8.23
CA GLU A 83 9.92 -3.05 -7.91
C GLU A 83 9.20 -3.27 -6.57
N ASP A 84 9.57 -2.48 -5.54
CA ASP A 84 8.78 -2.46 -4.30
C ASP A 84 7.55 -1.57 -4.46
N VAL A 85 6.42 -2.20 -4.73
CA VAL A 85 5.14 -1.53 -4.95
C VAL A 85 4.30 -1.37 -3.69
N ILE A 86 4.73 -1.90 -2.54
CA ILE A 86 3.91 -1.97 -1.33
C ILE A 86 3.85 -0.60 -0.63
N VAL A 87 2.65 -0.16 -0.26
CA VAL A 87 2.44 0.95 0.69
C VAL A 87 1.46 0.46 1.75
N LEU A 88 1.83 0.51 3.02
CA LEU A 88 0.98 0.11 4.13
C LEU A 88 0.32 1.35 4.75
N LEU A 89 -1.00 1.37 4.77
CA LEU A 89 -1.81 2.39 5.41
C LEU A 89 -2.54 1.75 6.59
N LEU A 90 -2.14 2.06 7.81
CA LEU A 90 -2.70 1.50 9.04
C LEU A 90 -3.87 2.37 9.49
N LEU A 91 -5.11 1.94 9.20
CA LEU A 91 -6.30 2.53 9.82
C LEU A 91 -6.47 2.06 11.27
N GLU A 92 -6.00 0.86 11.56
CA GLU A 92 -6.02 0.25 12.89
C GLU A 92 -4.60 -0.23 13.26
N PRO A 93 -4.28 -0.34 14.57
CA PRO A 93 -2.98 -0.74 15.08
C PRO A 93 -2.68 -2.24 14.89
N VAL A 94 -2.66 -2.72 13.65
CA VAL A 94 -2.44 -4.13 13.30
C VAL A 94 -0.98 -4.43 12.97
N LEU A 95 -0.61 -5.71 13.01
CA LEU A 95 0.73 -6.21 12.64
C LEU A 95 1.90 -5.63 13.45
N GLN A 96 1.64 -4.92 14.56
CA GLN A 96 2.66 -4.22 15.36
C GLN A 96 3.82 -5.12 15.81
N HIS A 97 3.51 -6.38 16.13
CA HIS A 97 4.47 -7.38 16.57
C HIS A 97 4.98 -8.28 15.44
N SER A 98 4.49 -8.11 14.21
CA SER A 98 4.90 -8.94 13.08
C SER A 98 6.33 -8.62 12.64
N HIS A 99 7.08 -9.67 12.27
CA HIS A 99 8.40 -9.50 11.67
C HIS A 99 8.33 -8.71 10.36
N PHE A 100 7.27 -8.90 9.57
CA PHE A 100 7.03 -8.19 8.32
C PHE A 100 6.99 -6.67 8.53
N LEU A 101 6.13 -6.17 9.43
CA LEU A 101 6.01 -4.72 9.67
C LEU A 101 7.30 -4.16 10.28
N ARG A 102 7.93 -4.89 11.21
CA ARG A 102 9.20 -4.48 11.83
C ARG A 102 10.33 -4.35 10.80
N LEU A 103 10.46 -5.30 9.89
CA LEU A 103 11.46 -5.26 8.83
C LEU A 103 11.17 -4.11 7.87
N ARG A 104 9.91 -3.96 7.44
CA ARG A 104 9.50 -2.89 6.54
C ARG A 104 9.69 -1.50 7.17
N ARG A 105 9.50 -1.31 8.48
CA ARG A 105 9.81 -0.05 9.19
C ARG A 105 11.29 0.31 9.07
N ARG A 106 12.18 -0.67 9.09
CA ARG A 106 13.63 -0.46 8.99
C ARG A 106 14.09 -0.18 7.56
N LEU A 107 13.55 -0.92 6.59
CA LEU A 107 13.98 -0.83 5.20
C LEU A 107 13.20 0.23 4.41
N CYS A 108 11.88 0.27 4.60
CA CYS A 108 10.95 1.02 3.76
C CYS A 108 10.04 1.93 4.61
N GLY A 109 10.58 2.59 5.65
CA GLY A 109 9.78 3.34 6.63
C GLY A 109 8.84 4.39 6.01
N ARG A 110 9.23 5.01 4.89
CA ARG A 110 8.40 5.99 4.14
C ARG A 110 7.15 5.38 3.48
N SER A 111 7.11 4.06 3.33
CA SER A 111 5.97 3.32 2.75
C SER A 111 4.98 2.85 3.81
N ILE A 112 5.15 3.26 5.07
CA ILE A 112 4.26 2.90 6.18
C ILE A 112 3.65 4.19 6.71
N LEU A 113 2.33 4.26 6.72
CA LEU A 113 1.57 5.44 7.08
C LEU A 113 0.51 5.02 8.09
N GLU A 114 0.48 5.68 9.24
CA GLU A 114 -0.51 5.44 10.29
C GLU A 114 -1.56 6.55 10.20
N TRP A 115 -2.84 6.17 10.19
CA TRP A 115 -3.94 7.14 10.15
C TRP A 115 -3.94 7.97 11.44
N PRO A 116 -3.96 9.31 11.34
CA PRO A 116 -3.81 10.16 12.51
C PRO A 116 -5.05 10.11 13.43
N HIS A 117 -4.80 10.20 14.74
CA HIS A 117 -5.87 10.35 15.74
C HIS A 117 -6.43 11.78 15.84
N SER A 118 -5.74 12.77 15.24
CA SER A 118 -6.13 14.18 15.26
C SER A 118 -6.38 14.69 13.85
N GLN A 119 -7.50 15.39 13.66
CA GLN A 119 -7.86 16.02 12.38
C GLN A 119 -6.79 17.00 11.87
N SER A 120 -6.10 17.69 12.79
CA SER A 120 -5.02 18.63 12.43
C SER A 120 -3.83 17.96 11.72
N ALA A 121 -3.66 16.65 11.87
CA ALA A 121 -2.58 15.89 11.22
C ALA A 121 -3.00 15.22 9.90
N GLU A 122 -4.28 15.28 9.51
CA GLU A 122 -4.77 14.65 8.28
C GLU A 122 -4.12 15.24 7.03
N ALA A 123 -3.97 16.57 6.96
CA ALA A 123 -3.30 17.22 5.83
C ALA A 123 -1.88 16.69 5.60
N TRP A 124 -1.14 16.46 6.69
CA TRP A 124 0.20 15.89 6.64
C TRP A 124 0.19 14.41 6.23
N PHE A 125 -0.78 13.65 6.72
CA PHE A 125 -0.97 12.26 6.31
C PHE A 125 -1.21 12.15 4.80
N TRP A 126 -2.13 12.94 4.25
CA TRP A 126 -2.46 12.92 2.82
C TRP A 126 -1.26 13.31 1.96
N GLN A 127 -0.47 14.30 2.40
CA GLN A 127 0.77 14.65 1.72
C GLN A 127 1.79 13.50 1.75
N SER A 128 1.95 12.86 2.90
CA SER A 128 2.85 11.72 3.07
C SER A 128 2.42 10.52 2.20
N LEU A 129 1.12 10.26 2.10
CA LEU A 129 0.56 9.23 1.23
C LEU A 129 0.85 9.52 -0.25
N ARG A 130 0.59 10.74 -0.72
CA ARG A 130 0.91 11.13 -2.10
C ARG A 130 2.40 11.00 -2.39
N ASN A 131 3.25 11.38 -1.44
CA ASN A 131 4.70 11.21 -1.57
C ASN A 131 5.07 9.73 -1.69
N ALA A 132 4.58 8.87 -0.78
CA ALA A 132 4.84 7.43 -0.83
C ALA A 132 4.38 6.78 -2.15
N ILE A 133 3.25 7.22 -2.70
CA ILE A 133 2.72 6.73 -3.98
C ILE A 133 3.57 7.20 -5.18
N ARG A 134 4.20 8.38 -5.08
CA ARG A 134 5.02 8.98 -6.15
C ARG A 134 6.47 8.51 -6.17
N VAL A 135 7.01 8.05 -5.03
CA VAL A 135 8.40 7.61 -4.93
C VAL A 135 8.62 6.35 -5.77
N ASP A 136 9.57 6.45 -6.69
CA ASP A 136 10.09 5.31 -7.45
C ASP A 136 11.01 4.49 -6.53
N ASN A 137 10.71 3.21 -6.34
CA ASN A 137 11.40 2.38 -5.35
C ASN A 137 12.51 1.51 -5.96
N GLN A 138 12.73 1.53 -7.28
CA GLN A 138 13.85 0.83 -7.92
C GLN A 138 15.20 1.20 -7.29
N ALA A 139 15.38 2.47 -6.94
CA ALA A 139 16.64 2.98 -6.39
C ALA A 139 16.87 2.56 -4.92
N ILE A 140 15.81 2.44 -4.12
CA ILE A 140 15.91 2.26 -2.66
C ILE A 140 16.31 0.82 -2.31
N TYR A 141 15.72 -0.18 -2.96
CA TYR A 141 16.07 -1.57 -2.69
C TYR A 141 17.48 -1.92 -3.17
N ASN A 142 17.93 -1.38 -4.30
CA ASN A 142 19.31 -1.57 -4.76
C ASN A 142 20.33 -0.94 -3.81
N GLU A 143 20.06 0.26 -3.29
CA GLU A 143 20.95 0.92 -2.32
C GLU A 143 20.96 0.19 -0.98
N LEU A 144 19.80 -0.22 -0.45
CA LEU A 144 19.70 -1.00 0.78
C LEU A 144 20.30 -2.39 0.63
N TYR A 145 20.07 -3.06 -0.51
CA TYR A 145 20.67 -4.35 -0.78
C TYR A 145 22.19 -4.24 -0.83
N SER A 146 22.71 -3.23 -1.53
CA SER A 146 24.14 -2.94 -1.56
C SER A 146 24.71 -2.63 -0.17
N ARG A 147 23.96 -1.90 0.66
CA ARG A 147 24.39 -1.45 1.99
C ARG A 147 24.37 -2.56 3.05
N TYR A 148 23.44 -3.51 2.96
CA TYR A 148 23.26 -4.56 3.96
C TYR A 148 23.78 -5.93 3.53
N PHE A 149 23.90 -6.21 2.23
CA PHE A 149 24.25 -7.54 1.71
C PHE A 149 25.51 -7.57 0.82
N THR A 150 26.06 -6.43 0.39
CA THR A 150 27.29 -6.37 -0.43
C THR A 150 28.49 -5.82 0.32
N ILE A 151 28.59 -6.05 1.64
CA ILE A 151 29.84 -5.82 2.38
C ILE A 151 30.74 -7.04 2.15
N LYS A 152 31.70 -6.90 1.23
CA LYS A 152 32.93 -7.70 1.14
C LYS A 152 34.12 -6.79 1.44
#